data_AF-A0A6V7TKE2-F1
#
_entry.id   AF-A0A6V7TKE2-F1
#
_cell.length_a   1.000
_cell.length_b   1.000
_cell.length_c   1.000
_cell.angle_alpha   90.00
_cell.angle_beta   90.00
_cell.angle_gamma   90.00
#
_symmetry.space_group_name_H-M   'P 1'
#
loop_
_entity.id
_entity.type
_entity.pdbx_description
1 polymer ?
#
loop_
_entity_poly.entity_id
_entity_poly.type
_entity_poly.pdbx_seq_one_letter_code
_entity_poly.pdbx_strand_id
1 'polypeptide(L)'
;MVCEKCTNKISKLATVHVDKNASGSQRLTNENKFLSSKQKFKPGVGEFKRCRVCKKMTHHIAANYCQDCAYQKGICPMCGRKQIETCKYRQSLT
;
A
#
# COMPACT_ATOMS: atom_id res chain seq x y z
N MET A 1 -0.05 -0.16 -11.68
CA MET A 1 0.90 -1.19 -11.18
C MET A 1 2.08 -0.48 -10.52
N VAL A 2 2.51 -0.90 -9.33
CA VAL A 2 3.61 -0.23 -8.60
C VAL A 2 4.96 -0.75 -9.11
N CYS A 3 5.87 0.16 -9.47
CA CYS A 3 7.21 -0.22 -9.92
C CYS A 3 8.03 -0.84 -8.77
N GLU A 4 9.00 -1.71 -9.08
CA GLU A 4 9.88 -2.37 -8.09
C GLU A 4 10.52 -1.40 -7.09
N LYS A 5 10.98 -0.24 -7.57
CA LYS A 5 11.59 0.80 -6.71
C LYS A 5 10.62 1.41 -5.69
N CYS A 6 9.32 1.22 -5.86
CA CYS A 6 8.27 1.76 -4.98
C CYS A 6 7.55 0.69 -4.17
N THR A 7 7.87 -0.60 -4.32
CA THR A 7 7.27 -1.67 -3.50
C THR A 7 7.55 -1.47 -2.02
N ASN A 8 8.75 -0.99 -1.70
CA ASN A 8 9.18 -0.62 -0.34
C ASN A 8 8.36 0.52 0.29
N LYS A 9 7.63 1.31 -0.52
CA LYS A 9 6.80 2.43 -0.05
C LYS A 9 5.37 2.01 0.28
N ILE A 10 5.01 0.76 0.02
CA ILE A 10 3.68 0.23 0.32
C ILE A 10 3.60 -0.05 1.82
N SER A 11 2.46 0.28 2.43
CA SER A 11 2.19 -0.10 3.81
C SER A 11 2.22 -1.61 3.97
N LYS A 12 2.99 -2.11 4.93
CA LYS A 12 3.00 -3.53 5.28
C LYS A 12 1.59 -3.93 5.75
N LEU A 13 1.07 -5.02 5.22
CA LEU A 13 -0.20 -5.60 5.67
C LEU A 13 -0.11 -5.92 7.16
N ALA A 14 -1.18 -5.65 7.90
CA ALA A 14 -1.32 -6.06 9.29
C ALA A 14 -1.45 -7.59 9.34
N THR A 15 -0.32 -8.28 9.26
CA THR A 15 -0.24 -9.70 9.59
C THR A 15 -0.12 -9.83 11.10
N VAL A 16 -0.70 -10.89 11.67
CA VAL A 16 -0.26 -11.35 13.00
C VAL A 16 1.22 -11.62 12.86
N HIS A 17 2.03 -10.95 13.69
CA HIS A 17 3.48 -11.05 13.66
C HIS A 17 3.88 -12.55 13.65
N VAL A 18 4.36 -13.06 12.52
CA VAL A 18 5.04 -14.36 12.50
C VAL A 18 6.45 -14.05 12.96
N ASP A 19 6.70 -14.30 14.25
CA ASP A 19 8.01 -14.14 14.86
C ASP A 19 9.03 -14.94 14.05
N LYS A 20 9.92 -14.23 13.35
CA LYS A 20 10.98 -14.85 12.54
C LYS A 20 12.09 -15.51 13.39
N ASN A 21 12.03 -15.34 14.71
CA ASN A 21 12.90 -15.98 15.69
C ASN A 21 12.07 -16.89 16.59
N ALA A 22 11.70 -18.07 16.08
CA ALA A 22 11.02 -19.11 16.84
C ALA A 22 11.98 -19.87 17.78
N SER A 23 12.76 -19.13 18.58
CA SER A 23 13.67 -19.68 19.59
C SER A 23 13.74 -18.73 20.78
N GLY A 24 12.60 -18.49 21.44
CA GLY A 24 12.57 -17.71 22.69
C GLY A 24 11.33 -16.84 22.92
N SER A 25 10.39 -16.77 21.97
CA SER A 25 9.11 -16.10 22.21
C SER A 25 8.26 -17.00 23.12
N GLN A 26 8.46 -16.87 24.43
CA GLN A 26 7.58 -17.44 25.44
C GLN A 26 6.19 -16.85 25.17
N ARG A 27 5.35 -17.64 24.49
CA ARG A 27 3.95 -17.27 24.19
C ARG A 27 3.26 -17.05 25.52
N LEU A 28 3.13 -15.79 25.93
CA LEU A 28 2.35 -15.41 27.10
C LEU A 28 0.88 -15.72 26.79
N THR A 29 0.44 -16.92 27.17
CA THR A 29 -0.95 -17.38 27.10
C THR A 29 -1.78 -16.70 28.19
N ASN A 30 -1.97 -15.38 28.09
CA ASN A 30 -3.10 -14.64 28.67
C ASN A 30 -3.07 -13.13 28.39
N GLU A 31 -2.53 -12.69 27.25
CA GLU A 31 -2.56 -11.27 26.91
C GLU A 31 -3.54 -10.97 25.76
N ASN A 32 -4.28 -9.88 25.92
CA ASN A 32 -5.04 -9.29 24.83
C ASN A 32 -4.04 -8.68 23.83
N LYS A 33 -3.62 -9.46 22.83
CA LYS A 33 -2.70 -9.04 21.75
C LYS A 33 -3.14 -7.77 21.02
N PHE A 34 -4.45 -7.49 21.04
CA PHE A 34 -5.01 -6.25 20.53
C PHE A 34 -4.65 -5.03 21.39
N LEU A 35 -4.39 -5.18 22.68
CA LEU A 35 -3.98 -4.13 23.61
C LEU A 35 -2.47 -4.08 23.83
N SER A 36 -1.77 -5.22 23.86
CA SER A 36 -0.32 -5.31 24.17
C SER A 36 0.63 -4.88 23.04
N SER A 37 0.16 -4.75 21.80
CA SER A 37 1.03 -4.43 20.67
C SER A 37 1.49 -2.96 20.70
N LYS A 38 2.78 -2.74 21.00
CA LYS A 38 3.41 -1.42 21.09
C LYS A 38 3.46 -0.65 19.76
N GLN A 39 3.20 -1.30 18.62
CA GLN A 39 3.22 -0.70 17.28
C GLN A 39 2.00 -1.17 16.48
N LYS A 40 0.81 -0.69 16.86
CA LYS A 40 -0.42 -0.94 16.10
C LYS A 40 -0.29 -0.25 14.74
N PHE A 41 -0.53 -0.99 13.65
CA PHE A 41 -0.77 -0.39 12.35
C PHE A 41 -1.99 0.51 12.46
N LYS A 42 -1.77 1.83 12.49
CA LYS A 42 -2.84 2.82 12.54
C LYS A 42 -3.20 3.19 11.09
N PRO A 43 -4.34 2.74 10.55
CA PRO A 43 -4.69 2.96 9.14
C PRO A 43 -4.85 4.44 8.77
N GLY A 44 -4.93 5.35 9.75
CA GLY A 44 -5.04 6.79 9.57
C GLY A 44 -3.76 7.61 9.83
N VAL A 45 -2.61 7.01 10.13
CA VAL A 45 -1.36 7.76 10.45
C VAL A 45 -0.56 8.13 9.19
N GLY A 46 -1.24 8.33 8.08
CA GLY A 46 -0.65 8.82 6.85
C GLY A 46 -1.66 9.64 6.07
N GLU A 47 -1.26 10.82 5.61
CA GLU A 47 -2.12 11.66 4.78
C GLU A 47 -2.42 10.95 3.45
N PHE A 48 -3.69 10.61 3.24
CA PHE A 48 -4.20 10.18 1.95
C PHE A 48 -4.24 11.40 1.03
N LYS A 49 -3.34 11.42 0.05
CA LYS A 49 -3.29 12.50 -0.92
C LYS A 49 -4.47 12.38 -1.89
N ARG A 50 -4.78 13.49 -2.57
CA ARG A 50 -5.72 13.47 -3.68
C ARG A 50 -4.97 13.13 -4.97
N CYS A 51 -5.61 12.36 -5.84
CA CYS A 51 -5.07 12.03 -7.15
C CYS A 51 -4.85 13.30 -7.97
N ARG A 52 -3.68 13.45 -8.61
CA ARG A 52 -3.38 14.62 -9.45
C ARG A 52 -4.23 14.73 -10.71
N VAL A 53 -4.85 13.64 -11.17
CA VAL A 53 -5.64 13.62 -12.41
C VAL A 53 -7.13 13.83 -12.12
N CYS A 54 -7.72 12.96 -11.30
CA CYS A 54 -9.16 12.98 -11.03
C CYS A 54 -9.55 13.64 -9.71
N LYS A 55 -8.58 14.10 -8.90
CA LYS A 55 -8.77 14.74 -7.59
C LYS A 55 -9.50 13.89 -6.53
N LYS A 56 -9.88 12.65 -6.84
CA LYS A 56 -10.41 11.67 -5.88
C LYS A 56 -9.35 11.30 -4.84
N MET A 57 -9.80 10.89 -3.65
CA MET A 57 -8.88 10.39 -2.62
C MET A 57 -8.17 9.11 -3.06
N THR A 58 -6.87 8.99 -2.78
CA THR A 58 -6.09 7.81 -3.15
C THR A 58 -6.23 6.70 -2.10
N HIS A 59 -6.26 5.44 -2.54
CA HIS A 59 -6.39 4.28 -1.65
C HIS A 59 -5.14 3.96 -0.82
N HIS A 60 -3.95 4.32 -1.30
CA HIS A 60 -2.69 4.03 -0.61
C HIS A 60 -2.12 5.29 0.03
N ILE A 61 -1.48 5.10 1.19
CA ILE A 61 -0.74 6.14 1.89
C ILE A 61 0.42 6.61 1.00
N ALA A 62 0.57 7.93 0.87
CA ALA A 62 1.59 8.57 0.02
C ALA A 62 1.49 8.31 -1.50
N ALA A 63 0.39 7.76 -2.01
CA ALA A 63 0.17 7.68 -3.46
C ALA A 63 -0.16 9.05 -4.09
N ASN A 64 0.30 9.28 -5.31
CA ASN A 64 0.05 10.53 -6.06
C ASN A 64 -1.10 10.38 -7.08
N TYR A 65 -1.42 9.15 -7.48
CA TYR A 65 -2.44 8.85 -8.47
C TYR A 65 -3.42 7.77 -7.97
N CYS A 66 -4.67 7.86 -8.42
CA CYS A 66 -5.68 6.84 -8.19
C CYS A 66 -5.36 5.55 -8.96
N GLN A 67 -5.86 4.40 -8.49
CA GLN A 67 -5.57 3.12 -9.14
C GLN A 67 -6.08 3.11 -10.60
N ASP A 68 -7.29 3.62 -10.84
CA ASP A 68 -7.87 3.67 -12.18
C ASP A 68 -7.07 4.57 -13.12
N CYS A 69 -6.66 5.74 -12.62
CA CYS A 69 -5.88 6.74 -13.34
C CYS A 69 -4.49 6.20 -13.71
N ALA A 70 -3.87 5.51 -12.75
CA ALA A 70 -2.57 4.89 -12.92
C ALA A 70 -2.65 3.73 -13.91
N TYR A 71 -3.75 2.96 -13.87
CA TYR A 71 -4.04 1.91 -14.83
C TYR A 71 -4.24 2.48 -16.22
N GLN A 72 -5.24 3.34 -16.45
CA GLN A 72 -5.53 3.95 -17.76
C GLN A 72 -4.33 4.60 -18.45
N LYS A 73 -3.43 5.21 -17.67
CA LYS A 73 -2.22 5.88 -18.18
C LYS A 73 -0.97 4.99 -18.19
N GLY A 74 -1.05 3.77 -17.66
CA GLY A 74 0.10 2.85 -17.58
C GLY A 74 1.24 3.38 -16.71
N ILE A 75 0.94 4.14 -15.66
CA ILE A 75 1.93 4.77 -14.77
C ILE A 75 1.95 4.11 -13.39
N CYS A 76 3.06 4.29 -12.68
CA CYS A 76 3.17 3.91 -11.27
C CYS A 76 2.40 4.90 -10.38
N PRO A 77 1.48 4.43 -9.49
CA PRO A 77 0.68 5.32 -8.66
C PRO A 77 1.49 6.08 -7.60
N MET A 78 2.69 5.60 -7.26
CA MET A 78 3.57 6.23 -6.27
C MET A 78 4.49 7.30 -6.90
N CYS A 79 5.15 6.99 -8.02
CA CYS A 79 6.18 7.87 -8.60
C CYS A 79 5.83 8.46 -9.96
N GLY A 80 4.75 8.01 -10.62
CA GLY A 80 4.34 8.51 -11.94
C GLY A 80 5.17 8.02 -13.13
N ARG A 81 6.22 7.21 -12.91
CA ARG A 81 6.97 6.61 -14.02
C ARG A 81 6.07 5.72 -14.87
N LYS A 82 6.20 5.82 -16.19
CA LYS A 82 5.55 4.92 -17.15
C LYS A 82 6.06 3.50 -16.93
N GLN A 83 5.14 2.55 -16.84
CA GLN A 83 5.42 1.12 -16.69
C GLN A 83 5.10 0.36 -17.97
N ILE A 84 4.08 0.81 -18.71
CA ILE A 84 3.60 0.13 -19.92
C ILE A 84 3.22 1.20 -20.96
N GLU A 85 3.53 0.94 -22.22
CA GLU A 85 3.03 1.70 -23.37
C GLU A 85 1.55 1.37 -23.61
N THR A 86 0.63 2.26 -23.24
CA THR A 86 -0.81 1.98 -23.23
C THR A 86 -1.49 2.07 -24.59
N CYS A 87 -0.82 2.59 -25.63
CA CYS A 87 -1.40 2.84 -26.95
C CYS A 87 -2.00 1.60 -27.63
N LYS A 88 -1.52 0.40 -27.29
CA LYS A 88 -1.99 -0.88 -27.86
C LYS A 88 -2.91 -1.67 -26.92
N TYR A 89 -3.23 -1.14 -25.74
CA TYR A 89 -3.97 -1.87 -24.71
C TYR A 89 -5.25 -1.14 -24.32
N ARG A 90 -6.36 -1.88 -24.26
CA ARG A 90 -7.63 -1.33 -23.78
C ARG A 90 -7.65 -1.31 -22.25
N GLN A 91 -7.13 -0.23 -21.68
CA GLN A 91 -7.03 -0.03 -20.23
C GLN A 91 -8.22 0.78 -19.67
N SER A 92 -9.42 0.51 -20.17
CA SER A 92 -10.69 1.08 -19.67
C SER A 92 -11.40 0.04 -18.81
N LEU A 93 -11.90 0.43 -17.63
CA LEU A 93 -12.92 -0.35 -16.94
C LEU A 93 -14.22 -0.22 -17.75
N THR A 94 -14.58 -1.27 -18.49
CA THR A 94 -15.98 -1.53 -18.85
C THR A 94 -16.74 -1.98 -17.62
#